data_AF-A0A378JPS2-F1
#
_entry.id   AF-A0A378JPS2-F1
#
_cell.length_a   1.000
_cell.length_b   1.000
_cell.length_c   1.000
_cell.angle_alpha   90.00
_cell.angle_beta   90.00
_cell.angle_gamma   90.00
#
_symmetry.space_group_name_H-M   'P 1'
#
loop_
_entity.id
_entity.type
_entity.pdbx_description
1 polymer ?
#
loop_
_entity_poly.entity_id
_entity_poly.type
_entity_poly.pdbx_seq_one_letter_code
_entity_poly.pdbx_strand_id
1 'polypeptide(L)'
;MRVPVEISGEIPQQSPDLQENQSKLLVNFNEELPNGKVSKKEIRTPIKRQKGMTCTLYAMRRIAFFNSLADSKSIQAYTELKKALSDFKMTETCFKHLIHTANKIIKDFDLNLEKALIKNLSFMHSYSKAGSMYRFNLSPIEFYNQLDLFPKWVILYSILIQRILAPLFSLQQTDWHPSKGMDALRDSLSKKGAHFFMGKYGTWCYNKPPKEYKDLCTSTRKVLYFDKDSYQADEAMFTHGIIVDQIKNINGKNMVFYRDPNYPSSPGKKEKVFMLSYETFVKRLTDFRGLNFQSNECSSEEKFGLVSCIPEKIYSIR
;
A
#
# COMPACT_ATOMS: atom_id res chain seq x y z
N MET A 1 64.01 61.60 26.46
CA MET A 1 64.14 60.67 27.61
C MET A 1 63.33 59.42 27.33
N ARG A 2 63.95 58.24 27.55
CA ARG A 2 63.37 56.88 27.65
C ARG A 2 62.93 56.17 26.36
N VAL A 3 63.94 55.50 25.75
CA VAL A 3 64.10 54.06 25.45
C VAL A 3 62.86 53.24 24.97
N PRO A 4 63.02 52.41 23.91
CA PRO A 4 61.95 51.60 23.31
C PRO A 4 61.69 50.28 24.05
N VAL A 5 60.53 49.67 23.79
CA VAL A 5 60.21 48.28 24.17
C VAL A 5 59.63 47.56 22.96
N GLU A 6 60.37 46.56 22.48
CA GLU A 6 59.90 45.52 21.58
C GLU A 6 58.96 44.58 22.34
N ILE A 7 57.83 44.20 21.73
CA ILE A 7 57.15 42.94 22.05
C ILE A 7 56.77 42.26 20.73
N SER A 8 57.53 41.22 20.44
CA SER A 8 57.24 40.13 19.51
C SER A 8 56.00 39.35 19.93
N GLY A 9 55.16 38.93 18.97
CA GLY A 9 54.04 38.02 19.26
C GLY A 9 53.14 37.74 18.07
N GLU A 10 53.65 36.91 17.16
CA GLU A 10 52.97 35.94 16.30
C GLU A 10 51.61 36.26 15.64
N ILE A 11 51.67 36.34 14.31
CA ILE A 11 50.56 36.27 13.37
C ILE A 11 50.04 34.81 13.35
N PRO A 12 48.74 34.54 13.59
CA PRO A 12 48.20 33.21 13.39
C PRO A 12 48.18 32.90 11.89
N GLN A 13 49.07 32.00 11.47
CA GLN A 13 48.95 31.27 10.20
C GLN A 13 47.66 30.44 10.25
N GLN A 14 46.61 30.88 9.54
CA GLN A 14 45.51 29.99 9.18
C GLN A 14 45.90 29.20 7.94
N SER A 15 45.74 27.89 8.05
CA SER A 15 46.25 26.86 7.15
C SER A 15 45.57 26.89 5.77
N PRO A 16 46.28 26.45 4.72
CA PRO A 16 45.73 26.30 3.38
C PRO A 16 45.05 24.93 3.26
N ASP A 17 43.74 24.85 3.47
CA ASP A 17 42.94 23.67 3.11
C ASP A 17 41.50 24.09 2.82
N LEU A 18 41.30 24.69 1.64
CA LEU A 18 39.97 24.92 1.05
C LEU A 18 40.02 24.54 -0.44
N GLN A 19 40.38 23.30 -0.71
CA GLN A 19 39.96 22.59 -1.93
C GLN A 19 39.52 21.18 -1.56
N GLU A 20 38.50 20.72 -2.28
CA GLU A 20 37.92 19.37 -2.25
C GLU A 20 37.10 18.96 -1.01
N ASN A 21 35.81 19.32 -1.03
CA ASN A 21 34.75 18.33 -0.78
C ASN A 21 33.36 18.88 -1.19
N GLN A 22 33.16 19.09 -2.49
CA GLN A 22 31.82 19.07 -3.10
C GLN A 22 31.67 17.83 -3.98
N SER A 23 31.90 16.65 -3.39
CA SER A 23 31.54 15.40 -4.02
C SER A 23 30.71 14.55 -3.05
N LYS A 24 29.52 14.17 -3.52
CA LYS A 24 28.70 13.05 -3.03
C LYS A 24 28.20 13.15 -1.58
N LEU A 25 27.11 13.90 -1.40
CA LEU A 25 26.03 13.45 -0.51
C LEU A 25 25.31 12.26 -1.17
N LEU A 26 26.01 11.12 -1.25
CA LEU A 26 25.36 9.81 -1.39
C LEU A 26 24.73 9.52 -0.03
N VAL A 27 23.45 9.86 0.11
CA VAL A 27 22.66 9.43 1.26
C VAL A 27 22.65 7.91 1.26
N ASN A 28 23.38 7.34 2.23
CA ASN A 28 23.55 5.91 2.42
C ASN A 28 22.25 5.33 3.02
N PHE A 29 21.26 5.04 2.17
CA PHE A 29 19.98 4.43 2.57
C PHE A 29 20.12 2.92 2.85
N ASN A 30 20.96 2.57 3.82
CA ASN A 30 21.05 1.23 4.38
C ASN A 30 20.12 1.03 5.60
N GLU A 31 19.27 1.99 5.93
CA GLU A 31 18.27 1.82 7.00
C GLU A 31 17.10 0.96 6.50
N GLU A 32 17.08 -0.30 6.94
CA GLU A 32 15.97 -1.22 6.74
C GLU A 32 14.72 -0.73 7.50
N LEU A 33 13.65 -0.44 6.75
CA LEU A 33 12.39 0.05 7.27
C LEU A 33 11.74 -0.88 8.31
N PRO A 34 10.96 -0.32 9.27
CA PRO A 34 10.26 -1.07 10.30
C PRO A 34 9.33 -2.13 9.71
N ASN A 35 9.42 -3.31 10.31
CA ASN A 35 9.13 -4.60 9.71
C ASN A 35 7.68 -5.04 9.87
N GLY A 36 7.05 -5.37 8.76
CA GLY A 36 5.96 -6.34 8.70
C GLY A 36 6.39 -7.72 9.19
N LYS A 37 5.80 -8.21 10.28
CA LYS A 37 6.19 -9.47 10.96
C LYS A 37 7.71 -9.64 11.11
N VAL A 38 8.26 -8.84 12.03
CA VAL A 38 9.47 -9.19 12.77
C VAL A 38 9.20 -10.51 13.51
N SER A 39 10.00 -11.56 13.30
CA SER A 39 10.03 -12.69 14.22
C SER A 39 10.60 -12.24 15.58
N LYS A 40 10.49 -13.03 16.66
CA LYS A 40 11.16 -12.70 17.94
C LYS A 40 12.68 -12.45 17.83
N LYS A 41 13.30 -12.75 16.68
CA LYS A 41 14.73 -12.60 16.38
C LYS A 41 15.04 -11.50 15.37
N GLU A 42 14.13 -10.55 15.14
CA GLU A 42 14.31 -9.49 14.14
C GLU A 42 14.31 -9.93 12.66
N ILE A 43 14.30 -11.24 12.41
CA ILE A 43 14.24 -11.82 11.06
C ILE A 43 12.83 -11.64 10.49
N ARG A 44 12.73 -11.02 9.30
CA ARG A 44 11.50 -10.93 8.52
C ARG A 44 10.98 -12.33 8.20
N THR A 45 9.77 -12.64 8.66
CA THR A 45 9.19 -13.97 8.38
C THR A 45 8.86 -14.09 6.88
N PRO A 46 9.26 -15.18 6.20
CA PRO A 46 8.95 -15.39 4.80
C PRO A 46 7.45 -15.43 4.52
N ILE A 47 7.04 -14.87 3.38
CA ILE A 47 5.65 -14.70 2.97
C ILE A 47 5.14 -16.00 2.36
N LYS A 48 4.11 -16.61 2.95
CA LYS A 48 3.35 -17.68 2.28
C LYS A 48 2.59 -17.07 1.10
N ARG A 49 2.54 -17.79 -0.02
CA ARG A 49 1.79 -17.37 -1.21
C ARG A 49 0.32 -17.17 -0.83
N GLN A 50 -0.28 -16.08 -1.29
CA GLN A 50 -1.73 -15.88 -1.15
C GLN A 50 -2.51 -17.02 -1.83
N LYS A 51 -3.74 -17.25 -1.39
CA LYS A 51 -4.70 -18.18 -2.01
C LYS A 51 -5.98 -17.44 -2.35
N GLY A 52 -6.61 -17.77 -3.47
CA GLY A 52 -7.85 -17.12 -3.91
C GLY A 52 -7.74 -15.58 -3.93
N MET A 53 -8.79 -14.89 -3.47
CA MET A 53 -8.90 -13.43 -3.47
C MET A 53 -8.39 -12.78 -2.16
N THR A 54 -7.28 -13.27 -1.60
CA THR A 54 -6.78 -12.80 -0.29
C THR A 54 -5.72 -11.70 -0.35
N CYS A 55 -5.42 -11.12 -1.53
CA CYS A 55 -4.32 -10.15 -1.69
C CYS A 55 -4.35 -8.98 -0.72
N THR A 56 -5.51 -8.33 -0.56
CA THR A 56 -5.71 -7.24 0.39
C THR A 56 -5.37 -7.66 1.81
N LEU A 57 -5.88 -8.80 2.28
CA LEU A 57 -5.66 -9.30 3.63
C LEU A 57 -4.18 -9.60 3.90
N TYR A 58 -3.49 -10.17 2.90
CA TYR A 58 -2.05 -10.43 3.01
C TYR A 58 -1.25 -9.13 3.05
N ALA A 59 -1.59 -8.16 2.21
CA ALA A 59 -0.89 -6.90 2.14
C ALA A 59 -1.09 -6.06 3.42
N MET A 60 -2.33 -5.93 3.90
CA MET A 60 -2.65 -5.28 5.18
C MET A 60 -1.88 -5.92 6.34
N ARG A 61 -1.94 -7.25 6.46
CA ARG A 61 -1.22 -7.98 7.51
C ARG A 61 0.29 -7.77 7.45
N ARG A 62 0.84 -7.48 6.26
CA ARG A 62 2.28 -7.24 6.10
C ARG A 62 2.68 -5.81 6.47
N ILE A 63 1.80 -4.83 6.40
CA ILE A 63 2.09 -3.48 6.89
C ILE A 63 1.57 -3.24 8.33
N ALA A 64 0.84 -4.22 8.89
CA ALA A 64 0.26 -4.16 10.22
C ALA A 64 1.31 -4.21 11.33
N PHE A 65 1.10 -3.40 12.36
CA PHE A 65 1.59 -3.69 13.71
C PHE A 65 0.51 -4.49 14.45
N PHE A 66 0.89 -5.60 15.09
CA PHE A 66 -0.08 -6.39 15.87
C PHE A 66 -0.32 -5.70 17.21
N ASN A 67 -1.56 -5.30 17.45
CA ASN A 67 -1.99 -4.85 18.75
C ASN A 67 -2.33 -6.05 19.65
N SER A 68 -1.80 -6.10 20.87
CA SER A 68 -2.18 -7.08 21.89
C SER A 68 -3.61 -6.90 22.39
N LEU A 69 -4.26 -5.79 22.04
CA LEU A 69 -5.64 -5.43 22.40
C LEU A 69 -6.68 -5.78 21.33
N ALA A 70 -6.28 -6.50 20.26
CA ALA A 70 -7.24 -6.94 19.26
C ALA A 70 -8.30 -7.86 19.89
N ASP A 71 -9.56 -7.48 19.78
CA ASP A 71 -10.67 -8.24 20.35
C ASP A 71 -10.88 -9.57 19.57
N SER A 72 -11.37 -10.58 20.28
CA SER A 72 -11.57 -11.93 19.73
C SER A 72 -12.51 -11.95 18.53
N LYS A 73 -13.50 -11.05 18.51
CA LYS A 73 -14.52 -10.95 17.48
C LYS A 73 -13.94 -10.39 16.18
N SER A 74 -13.05 -9.39 16.23
CA SER A 74 -12.31 -8.90 15.06
C SER A 74 -11.38 -9.96 14.46
N ILE A 75 -10.71 -10.74 15.31
CA ILE A 75 -9.87 -11.87 14.87
C ILE A 75 -10.72 -12.95 14.20
N GLN A 76 -11.90 -13.25 14.76
CA GLN A 76 -12.85 -14.20 14.18
C GLN A 76 -13.33 -13.73 12.80
N ALA A 77 -13.77 -12.48 12.67
CA ALA A 77 -14.21 -11.91 11.39
C ALA A 77 -13.12 -11.98 10.31
N TYR A 78 -11.87 -11.62 10.65
CA TYR A 78 -10.74 -11.79 9.74
C TYR A 78 -10.54 -13.25 9.32
N THR A 79 -10.67 -14.19 10.26
CA THR A 79 -10.47 -15.63 9.98
C THR A 79 -11.57 -16.19 9.08
N GLU A 80 -12.83 -15.86 9.37
CA GLU A 80 -13.99 -16.25 8.57
C GLU A 80 -13.89 -15.70 7.14
N LEU A 81 -13.61 -14.40 7.00
CA LEU A 81 -13.47 -13.77 5.69
C LEU A 81 -12.29 -14.34 4.91
N LYS A 82 -11.14 -14.53 5.56
CA LYS A 82 -9.96 -15.14 4.92
C LYS A 82 -10.27 -16.54 4.40
N LYS A 83 -11.01 -17.35 5.16
CA LYS A 83 -11.42 -18.70 4.74
C LYS A 83 -12.28 -18.62 3.48
N ALA A 84 -13.34 -17.81 3.50
CA ALA A 84 -14.23 -17.64 2.36
C ALA A 84 -13.50 -17.15 1.10
N LEU A 85 -12.52 -16.24 1.24
CA LEU A 85 -11.70 -15.74 0.13
C LEU A 85 -10.65 -16.74 -0.38
N SER A 86 -10.14 -17.62 0.48
CA SER A 86 -9.06 -18.54 0.11
C SER A 86 -9.54 -19.62 -0.86
N ASP A 87 -10.80 -20.02 -0.74
CA ASP A 87 -11.43 -21.07 -1.56
C ASP A 87 -12.24 -20.49 -2.73
N PHE A 88 -12.15 -19.17 -2.95
CA PHE A 88 -12.95 -18.48 -3.95
C PHE A 88 -12.62 -18.92 -5.39
N LYS A 89 -13.69 -19.17 -6.15
CA LYS A 89 -13.69 -19.32 -7.61
C LYS A 89 -14.66 -18.32 -8.21
N MET A 90 -14.48 -17.96 -9.47
CA MET A 90 -15.32 -16.99 -10.18
C MET A 90 -16.70 -17.55 -10.54
N THR A 91 -17.50 -17.90 -9.53
CA THR A 91 -18.82 -18.51 -9.70
C THR A 91 -19.86 -17.79 -8.86
N GLU A 92 -21.11 -17.85 -9.30
CA GLU A 92 -22.24 -17.25 -8.60
C GLU A 92 -22.36 -17.75 -7.15
N THR A 93 -22.18 -19.06 -6.94
CA THR A 93 -22.21 -19.69 -5.61
C THR A 93 -21.15 -19.12 -4.68
N CYS A 94 -19.92 -18.89 -5.17
CA CYS A 94 -18.86 -18.30 -4.38
C CYS A 94 -19.17 -16.83 -4.01
N PHE A 95 -19.75 -16.04 -4.91
CA PHE A 95 -20.17 -14.68 -4.58
C PHE A 95 -21.31 -14.65 -3.55
N LYS A 96 -22.31 -15.52 -3.68
CA LYS A 96 -23.39 -15.69 -2.69
C LYS A 96 -22.81 -16.03 -1.31
N HIS A 97 -21.83 -16.93 -1.26
CA HIS A 97 -21.14 -17.28 -0.01
C HIS A 97 -20.39 -16.08 0.60
N LEU A 98 -19.62 -15.33 -0.21
CA LEU A 98 -18.91 -14.13 0.25
C LEU A 98 -19.85 -13.06 0.80
N ILE A 99 -20.95 -12.78 0.09
CA ILE A 99 -21.98 -11.82 0.54
C ILE A 99 -22.62 -12.29 1.85
N HIS A 100 -22.95 -13.58 1.96
CA HIS A 100 -23.51 -14.14 3.17
C HIS A 100 -22.55 -13.99 4.37
N THR A 101 -21.27 -14.35 4.20
CA THR A 101 -20.24 -14.18 5.23
C THR A 101 -20.09 -12.71 5.62
N ALA A 102 -20.08 -11.79 4.65
CA ALA A 102 -19.97 -10.37 4.94
C ALA A 102 -21.18 -9.83 5.72
N ASN A 103 -22.39 -10.20 5.32
CA ASN A 103 -23.61 -9.80 6.04
C ASN A 103 -23.65 -10.36 7.47
N LYS A 104 -23.19 -11.61 7.67
CA LYS A 104 -23.02 -12.18 9.01
C LYS A 104 -22.07 -11.33 9.85
N ILE A 105 -20.88 -11.00 9.33
CA ILE A 105 -19.91 -10.17 10.05
C ILE A 105 -20.50 -8.78 10.36
N ILE A 106 -21.17 -8.13 9.41
CA ILE A 106 -21.84 -6.83 9.62
C ILE A 106 -22.86 -6.91 10.75
N LYS A 107 -23.68 -7.96 10.78
CA LYS A 107 -24.66 -8.20 11.84
C LYS A 107 -23.98 -8.46 13.18
N ASP A 108 -22.94 -9.29 13.20
CA ASP A 108 -22.21 -9.60 14.43
C ASP A 108 -21.65 -8.32 15.05
N PHE A 109 -21.14 -7.38 14.25
CA PHE A 109 -20.62 -6.08 14.67
C PHE A 109 -21.68 -4.99 14.91
N ASP A 110 -22.97 -5.30 14.78
CA ASP A 110 -24.08 -4.33 14.86
C ASP A 110 -23.87 -3.09 13.96
N LEU A 111 -23.30 -3.33 12.77
CA LEU A 111 -23.08 -2.28 11.80
C LEU A 111 -24.38 -2.00 11.04
N ASN A 112 -24.92 -0.79 11.20
CA ASN A 112 -26.01 -0.31 10.37
C ASN A 112 -25.54 -0.16 8.91
N LEU A 113 -25.99 -1.08 8.04
CA LEU A 113 -25.55 -1.17 6.65
C LEU A 113 -25.87 0.10 5.85
N GLU A 114 -27.06 0.68 6.02
CA GLU A 114 -27.46 1.90 5.31
C GLU A 114 -26.53 3.08 5.64
N LYS A 115 -26.24 3.30 6.93
CA LYS A 115 -25.27 4.30 7.37
C LYS A 115 -23.85 4.00 6.85
N ALA A 116 -23.48 2.72 6.75
CA ALA A 116 -22.18 2.32 6.22
C ALA A 116 -22.07 2.57 4.72
N LEU A 117 -23.14 2.34 3.95
CA LEU A 117 -23.25 2.64 2.52
C LEU A 117 -23.09 4.14 2.27
N ILE A 118 -23.83 4.98 2.99
CA ILE A 118 -23.77 6.45 2.84
C ILE A 118 -22.36 6.99 3.12
N LYS A 119 -21.63 6.38 4.06
CA LYS A 119 -20.25 6.77 4.38
C LYS A 119 -19.20 6.18 3.44
N ASN A 120 -19.57 5.26 2.55
CA ASN A 120 -18.65 4.69 1.57
C ASN A 120 -18.62 5.58 0.32
N LEU A 121 -17.57 6.41 0.20
CA LEU A 121 -17.42 7.40 -0.86
C LEU A 121 -17.54 6.79 -2.26
N SER A 122 -16.88 5.65 -2.48
CA SER A 122 -16.92 4.93 -3.75
C SER A 122 -18.36 4.56 -4.11
N PHE A 123 -19.09 3.92 -3.20
CA PHE A 123 -20.50 3.59 -3.42
C PHE A 123 -21.34 4.84 -3.72
N MET A 124 -21.22 5.90 -2.93
CA MET A 124 -22.02 7.12 -3.11
C MET A 124 -21.74 7.83 -4.43
N HIS A 125 -20.50 7.78 -4.93
CA HIS A 125 -20.18 8.29 -6.26
C HIS A 125 -20.91 7.49 -7.35
N SER A 126 -20.87 6.15 -7.29
CA SER A 126 -21.60 5.29 -8.24
C SER A 126 -23.10 5.51 -8.17
N TYR A 127 -23.65 5.58 -6.95
CA TYR A 127 -25.06 5.84 -6.70
C TYR A 127 -25.51 7.19 -7.28
N SER A 128 -24.76 8.27 -7.01
CA SER A 128 -25.09 9.61 -7.50
C SER A 128 -25.02 9.69 -9.03
N LYS A 129 -23.99 9.07 -9.63
CA LYS A 129 -23.87 8.98 -11.09
C LYS A 129 -25.06 8.23 -11.70
N ALA A 130 -25.41 7.06 -11.16
CA ALA A 130 -26.55 6.30 -11.64
C ALA A 130 -27.88 7.07 -11.46
N GLY A 131 -28.06 7.77 -10.32
CA GLY A 131 -29.23 8.62 -10.08
C GLY A 131 -29.37 9.73 -11.12
N SER A 132 -28.28 10.42 -11.44
CA SER A 132 -28.27 11.48 -12.48
C SER A 132 -28.56 10.95 -13.88
N MET A 133 -28.04 9.78 -14.22
CA MET A 133 -28.15 9.18 -15.55
C MET A 133 -29.51 8.52 -15.81
N TYR A 134 -30.03 7.79 -14.82
CA TYR A 134 -31.26 6.99 -14.95
C TYR A 134 -32.48 7.62 -14.28
N ARG A 135 -32.31 8.75 -13.58
CA ARG A 135 -33.38 9.51 -12.90
C ARG A 135 -34.26 8.65 -11.98
N PHE A 136 -33.66 7.76 -11.21
CA PHE A 136 -34.38 6.95 -10.22
C PHE A 136 -34.62 7.70 -8.91
N ASN A 137 -35.52 7.19 -8.07
CA ASN A 137 -35.80 7.71 -6.71
C ASN A 137 -35.63 6.63 -5.61
N LEU A 138 -34.73 5.68 -5.82
CA LEU A 138 -34.37 4.67 -4.83
C LEU A 138 -33.50 5.28 -3.74
N SER A 139 -33.71 4.89 -2.49
CA SER A 139 -32.76 5.13 -1.40
C SER A 139 -31.43 4.38 -1.62
N PRO A 140 -30.34 4.74 -0.91
CA PRO A 140 -29.06 4.04 -0.98
C PRO A 140 -29.17 2.52 -0.77
N ILE A 141 -29.98 2.07 0.20
CA ILE A 141 -30.14 0.64 0.49
C ILE A 141 -30.96 -0.08 -0.59
N GLU A 142 -31.99 0.57 -1.14
CA GLU A 142 -32.78 0.01 -2.25
C GLU A 142 -31.95 -0.14 -3.51
N PHE A 143 -31.16 0.88 -3.86
CA PHE A 143 -30.23 0.79 -4.99
C PHE A 143 -29.21 -0.32 -4.79
N TYR A 144 -28.59 -0.42 -3.60
CA TYR A 144 -27.68 -1.51 -3.27
C TYR A 144 -28.34 -2.89 -3.45
N ASN A 145 -29.60 -3.04 -3.02
CA ASN A 145 -30.32 -4.32 -3.14
C ASN A 145 -30.63 -4.71 -4.59
N GLN A 146 -30.66 -3.76 -5.53
CA GLN A 146 -30.84 -4.04 -6.97
C GLN A 146 -29.54 -4.40 -7.70
N LEU A 147 -28.37 -4.19 -7.09
CA LEU A 147 -27.10 -4.50 -7.71
C LEU A 147 -26.88 -6.02 -7.91
N ASP A 148 -26.12 -6.37 -8.93
CA ASP A 148 -25.61 -7.73 -9.12
C ASP A 148 -24.68 -8.16 -7.98
N LEU A 149 -24.41 -9.46 -7.91
CA LEU A 149 -23.62 -10.05 -6.83
C LEU A 149 -22.19 -9.50 -6.75
N PHE A 150 -21.52 -9.27 -7.89
CA PHE A 150 -20.14 -8.77 -7.87
C PHE A 150 -20.04 -7.34 -7.30
N PRO A 151 -20.80 -6.33 -7.79
CA PRO A 151 -20.80 -5.01 -7.18
C PRO A 151 -21.19 -5.02 -5.70
N LYS A 152 -22.20 -5.82 -5.31
CA LYS A 152 -22.58 -5.98 -3.89
C LYS A 152 -21.41 -6.44 -3.03
N TRP A 153 -20.73 -7.50 -3.48
CA TRP A 153 -19.56 -8.03 -2.78
C TRP A 153 -18.45 -6.98 -2.64
N VAL A 154 -18.12 -6.26 -3.72
CA VAL A 154 -17.07 -5.23 -3.69
C VAL A 154 -17.37 -4.15 -2.65
N ILE A 155 -18.62 -3.68 -2.60
CA ILE A 155 -19.06 -2.65 -1.64
C ILE A 155 -18.97 -3.18 -0.20
N LEU A 156 -19.52 -4.37 0.06
CA LEU A 156 -19.44 -5.00 1.38
C LEU A 156 -17.99 -5.21 1.81
N TYR A 157 -17.13 -5.67 0.91
CA TYR A 157 -15.73 -5.89 1.21
C TYR A 157 -15.01 -4.58 1.55
N SER A 158 -15.27 -3.51 0.79
CA SER A 158 -14.76 -2.17 1.10
C SER A 158 -15.19 -1.70 2.49
N ILE A 159 -16.47 -1.90 2.86
CA ILE A 159 -17.00 -1.56 4.19
C ILE A 159 -16.29 -2.38 5.28
N LEU A 160 -16.17 -3.70 5.13
CA LEU A 160 -15.48 -4.57 6.09
C LEU A 160 -14.01 -4.16 6.28
N ILE A 161 -13.32 -3.81 5.19
CA ILE A 161 -11.94 -3.35 5.23
C ILE A 161 -11.83 -2.06 6.06
N GLN A 162 -12.67 -1.06 5.78
CA GLN A 162 -12.61 0.23 6.44
C GLN A 162 -13.07 0.17 7.91
N ARG A 163 -14.10 -0.62 8.21
CA ARG A 163 -14.77 -0.61 9.53
C ARG A 163 -14.21 -1.60 10.53
N ILE A 164 -13.65 -2.72 10.06
CA ILE A 164 -13.27 -3.84 10.92
C ILE A 164 -11.79 -4.19 10.72
N LEU A 165 -11.37 -4.45 9.49
CA LEU A 165 -10.05 -5.05 9.25
C LEU A 165 -8.90 -4.05 9.34
N ALA A 166 -9.05 -2.84 8.81
CA ALA A 166 -8.02 -1.80 8.95
C ALA A 166 -7.80 -1.44 10.43
N PRO A 167 -8.86 -1.19 11.24
CA PRO A 167 -8.72 -1.01 12.69
C PRO A 167 -8.05 -2.20 13.40
N LEU A 168 -8.44 -3.44 13.08
CA LEU A 168 -7.81 -4.65 13.64
C LEU A 168 -6.29 -4.65 13.45
N PHE A 169 -5.82 -4.16 12.30
CA PHE A 169 -4.40 -4.11 11.95
C PHE A 169 -3.72 -2.78 12.30
N SER A 170 -4.42 -1.89 13.01
CA SER A 170 -3.95 -0.53 13.31
C SER A 170 -3.50 0.20 12.04
N LEU A 171 -4.31 0.10 10.99
CA LEU A 171 -4.08 0.77 9.71
C LEU A 171 -5.01 1.96 9.56
N GLN A 172 -4.48 3.01 8.95
CA GLN A 172 -5.22 4.20 8.55
C GLN A 172 -5.03 4.47 7.05
N GLN A 173 -5.88 5.32 6.49
CA GLN A 173 -5.64 5.86 5.16
C GLN A 173 -4.34 6.67 5.15
N THR A 174 -3.57 6.56 4.07
CA THR A 174 -2.38 7.41 3.89
C THR A 174 -2.77 8.87 3.70
N ASP A 175 -1.93 9.79 4.16
CA ASP A 175 -2.10 11.22 3.86
C ASP A 175 -1.56 11.60 2.47
N TRP A 176 -0.98 10.64 1.75
CA TRP A 176 -0.51 10.82 0.39
C TRP A 176 -1.64 10.66 -0.65
N HIS A 177 -1.57 11.48 -1.69
CA HIS A 177 -2.45 11.44 -2.85
C HIS A 177 -1.59 11.64 -4.12
N PRO A 178 -1.92 11.01 -5.27
CA PRO A 178 -1.14 11.17 -6.51
C PRO A 178 -0.88 12.62 -6.94
N SER A 179 -1.83 13.53 -6.71
CA SER A 179 -1.66 14.96 -7.02
C SER A 179 -0.57 15.66 -6.20
N LYS A 180 -0.19 15.10 -5.03
CA LYS A 180 0.92 15.62 -4.20
C LYS A 180 2.31 15.21 -4.75
N GLY A 181 2.35 14.40 -5.80
CA GLY A 181 3.58 13.99 -6.45
C GLY A 181 4.40 12.96 -5.65
N MET A 182 5.57 12.64 -6.19
CA MET A 182 6.43 11.59 -5.66
C MET A 182 7.10 11.98 -4.35
N ASP A 183 7.52 13.25 -4.19
CA ASP A 183 8.24 13.67 -3.00
C ASP A 183 7.38 13.51 -1.74
N ALA A 184 6.10 13.85 -1.82
CA ALA A 184 5.14 13.58 -0.75
C ALA A 184 4.97 12.06 -0.46
N LEU A 185 5.09 11.20 -1.47
CA LEU A 185 5.04 9.74 -1.25
C LEU A 185 6.29 9.28 -0.51
N ARG A 186 7.46 9.78 -0.91
CA ARG A 186 8.74 9.49 -0.24
C ARG A 186 8.69 9.90 1.21
N ASP A 187 8.22 11.11 1.50
CA ASP A 187 8.07 11.62 2.87
C ASP A 187 7.08 10.79 3.69
N SER A 188 6.01 10.32 3.05
CA SER A 188 5.04 9.44 3.70
C SER A 188 5.67 8.08 4.04
N LEU A 189 6.42 7.48 3.10
CA LEU A 189 7.14 6.21 3.32
C LEU A 189 8.20 6.33 4.42
N SER A 190 8.98 7.41 4.44
CA SER A 190 9.98 7.62 5.50
C SER A 190 9.33 7.80 6.87
N LYS A 191 8.17 8.46 6.94
CA LYS A 191 7.48 8.74 8.20
C LYS A 191 6.62 7.58 8.70
N LYS A 192 6.02 6.79 7.81
CA LYS A 192 4.99 5.79 8.15
C LYS A 192 5.40 4.34 7.81
N GLY A 193 6.56 4.14 7.21
CA GLY A 193 7.01 2.83 6.73
C GLY A 193 6.30 2.44 5.44
N ALA A 194 6.05 1.16 5.24
CA ALA A 194 5.48 0.64 4.00
C ALA A 194 3.97 0.93 3.87
N HIS A 195 3.53 1.12 2.62
CA HIS A 195 2.16 1.46 2.26
C HIS A 195 1.53 0.33 1.47
N PHE A 196 0.25 0.10 1.71
CA PHE A 196 -0.60 -0.74 0.89
C PHE A 196 -1.31 0.10 -0.17
N PHE A 197 -1.22 -0.33 -1.41
CA PHE A 197 -1.96 0.26 -2.52
C PHE A 197 -2.74 -0.80 -3.28
N MET A 198 -3.90 -0.38 -3.78
CA MET A 198 -4.74 -1.18 -4.66
C MET A 198 -4.53 -0.72 -6.11
N GLY A 199 -4.48 -1.65 -7.04
CA GLY A 199 -4.38 -1.31 -8.45
C GLY A 199 -4.11 -2.48 -9.38
N LYS A 200 -3.87 -2.16 -10.64
CA LYS A 200 -3.61 -3.13 -11.71
C LYS A 200 -2.13 -3.51 -11.73
N TYR A 201 -1.76 -4.29 -10.72
CA TYR A 201 -0.38 -4.74 -10.48
C TYR A 201 -0.26 -6.25 -10.40
N GLY A 202 0.96 -6.73 -10.65
CA GLY A 202 1.29 -8.16 -10.58
C GLY A 202 1.24 -8.83 -11.96
N THR A 203 1.69 -10.08 -12.01
CA THR A 203 1.97 -10.77 -13.28
C THR A 203 0.75 -11.02 -14.15
N TRP A 204 -0.43 -11.14 -13.54
CA TRP A 204 -1.67 -11.28 -14.29
C TRP A 204 -1.96 -10.07 -15.21
N CYS A 205 -1.32 -8.91 -14.93
CA CYS A 205 -1.45 -7.73 -15.77
C CYS A 205 -0.59 -7.73 -17.03
N TYR A 206 0.24 -8.75 -17.23
CA TYR A 206 1.25 -8.77 -18.29
C TYR A 206 1.22 -10.07 -19.09
N ASN A 207 1.54 -9.99 -20.38
CA ASN A 207 1.63 -11.15 -21.27
C ASN A 207 3.04 -11.77 -21.32
N LYS A 208 4.03 -11.13 -20.69
CA LYS A 208 5.42 -11.62 -20.59
C LYS A 208 5.84 -11.72 -19.12
N PRO A 209 6.72 -12.68 -18.78
CA PRO A 209 7.28 -12.77 -17.43
C PRO A 209 8.18 -11.56 -17.10
N PRO A 210 8.36 -11.22 -15.82
CA PRO A 210 9.24 -10.14 -15.43
C PRO A 210 10.72 -10.50 -15.67
N LYS A 211 11.54 -9.48 -15.91
CA LYS A 211 13.00 -9.58 -16.08
C LYS A 211 13.73 -9.09 -14.82
N GLU A 212 14.95 -9.56 -14.61
CA GLU A 212 15.81 -9.08 -13.53
C GLU A 212 16.51 -7.78 -13.92
N TYR A 213 16.51 -6.78 -13.02
CA TYR A 213 17.35 -5.60 -13.10
C TYR A 213 18.65 -5.87 -12.34
N LYS A 214 19.64 -6.45 -13.04
CA LYS A 214 20.83 -7.06 -12.42
C LYS A 214 21.59 -6.13 -11.49
N ASP A 215 21.73 -4.84 -11.84
CA ASP A 215 22.51 -3.86 -11.08
C ASP A 215 21.96 -3.59 -9.67
N LEU A 216 20.69 -3.93 -9.42
CA LEU A 216 20.05 -3.77 -8.11
C LEU A 216 19.77 -5.10 -7.40
N CYS A 217 20.14 -6.22 -8.01
CA CYS A 217 20.09 -7.52 -7.36
C CYS A 217 21.25 -7.66 -6.36
N THR A 218 20.96 -8.20 -5.17
CA THR A 218 21.96 -8.48 -4.13
C THR A 218 22.03 -9.97 -3.84
N SER A 219 22.84 -10.38 -2.84
CA SER A 219 22.85 -11.74 -2.31
C SER A 219 21.49 -12.13 -1.69
N THR A 220 20.74 -11.16 -1.17
CA THR A 220 19.48 -11.36 -0.44
C THR A 220 18.23 -10.93 -1.22
N ARG A 221 18.37 -10.17 -2.32
CA ARG A 221 17.25 -9.56 -3.05
C ARG A 221 17.38 -9.71 -4.57
N LYS A 222 16.25 -9.97 -5.23
CA LYS A 222 16.08 -9.90 -6.69
C LYS A 222 15.16 -8.72 -7.04
N VAL A 223 15.63 -7.82 -7.88
CA VAL A 223 14.83 -6.72 -8.41
C VAL A 223 14.29 -7.10 -9.78
N LEU A 224 12.97 -7.01 -9.92
CA LEU A 224 12.22 -7.46 -11.09
C LEU A 224 11.48 -6.28 -11.73
N TYR A 225 11.33 -6.28 -13.04
CA TYR A 225 10.50 -5.32 -13.76
C TYR A 225 9.80 -6.00 -14.95
N PHE A 226 8.73 -5.39 -15.45
CA PHE A 226 8.04 -5.84 -16.65
C PHE A 226 8.34 -4.89 -17.81
N ASP A 227 8.41 -5.43 -19.02
CA ASP A 227 8.53 -4.60 -20.22
C ASP A 227 7.27 -3.74 -20.38
N LYS A 228 7.44 -2.47 -20.78
CA LYS A 228 6.34 -1.52 -20.95
C LYS A 228 5.24 -2.09 -21.87
N ASP A 229 5.64 -2.69 -22.98
CA ASP A 229 4.74 -3.19 -24.03
C ASP A 229 4.10 -4.55 -23.71
N SER A 230 4.39 -5.10 -22.52
CA SER A 230 3.79 -6.36 -22.08
C SER A 230 2.49 -6.19 -21.28
N TYR A 231 2.10 -4.95 -20.95
CA TYR A 231 0.94 -4.65 -20.11
C TYR A 231 -0.39 -4.77 -20.87
N GLN A 232 -1.40 -5.40 -20.25
CA GLN A 232 -2.68 -5.72 -20.89
C GLN A 232 -3.91 -5.62 -19.95
N ALA A 233 -3.77 -5.00 -18.77
CA ALA A 233 -4.82 -5.05 -17.74
C ALA A 233 -5.78 -3.86 -17.72
N ASP A 234 -5.66 -2.88 -18.63
CA ASP A 234 -6.48 -1.66 -18.59
C ASP A 234 -8.00 -1.94 -18.59
N GLU A 235 -8.44 -3.05 -19.19
CA GLU A 235 -9.85 -3.47 -19.25
C GLU A 235 -10.26 -4.49 -18.16
N ALA A 236 -9.31 -5.00 -17.38
CA ALA A 236 -9.61 -5.99 -16.35
C ALA A 236 -10.43 -5.37 -15.21
N MET A 237 -11.48 -6.07 -14.77
CA MET A 237 -12.30 -5.70 -13.62
C MET A 237 -11.63 -5.98 -12.27
N PHE A 238 -10.56 -6.78 -12.28
CA PHE A 238 -9.85 -7.17 -11.07
C PHE A 238 -8.81 -6.13 -10.70
N THR A 239 -8.59 -6.03 -9.41
CA THR A 239 -7.52 -5.24 -8.83
C THR A 239 -6.70 -6.10 -7.88
N HIS A 240 -5.48 -5.67 -7.61
CA HIS A 240 -4.53 -6.39 -6.79
C HIS A 240 -3.84 -5.48 -5.79
N GLY A 241 -3.68 -6.02 -4.59
CA GLY A 241 -3.02 -5.36 -3.48
C GLY A 241 -1.51 -5.51 -3.55
N ILE A 242 -0.78 -4.40 -3.59
CA ILE A 242 0.70 -4.38 -3.49
C ILE A 242 1.16 -3.61 -2.25
N ILE A 243 2.41 -3.85 -1.87
CA ILE A 243 3.05 -3.17 -0.76
C ILE A 243 4.21 -2.36 -1.32
N VAL A 244 4.12 -1.04 -1.26
CA VAL A 244 5.20 -0.14 -1.65
C VAL A 244 6.02 0.18 -0.41
N ASP A 245 7.33 -0.04 -0.47
CA ASP A 245 8.23 0.23 0.65
C ASP A 245 9.43 1.10 0.27
N GLN A 246 9.64 1.40 -1.01
CA GLN A 246 10.81 2.16 -1.41
C GLN A 246 10.58 2.94 -2.71
N ILE A 247 11.24 4.10 -2.80
CA ILE A 247 11.35 4.90 -4.02
C ILE A 247 12.82 5.22 -4.23
N LYS A 248 13.30 5.14 -5.47
CA LYS A 248 14.65 5.58 -5.85
C LYS A 248 14.63 6.36 -7.15
N ASN A 249 15.57 7.30 -7.29
CA ASN A 249 15.92 7.83 -8.59
C ASN A 249 16.98 6.91 -9.23
N ILE A 250 16.72 6.43 -10.43
CA ILE A 250 17.62 5.56 -11.20
C ILE A 250 17.77 6.18 -12.57
N ASN A 251 18.97 6.68 -12.87
CA ASN A 251 19.30 7.33 -14.14
C ASN A 251 18.30 8.46 -14.50
N GLY A 252 17.99 9.32 -13.52
CA GLY A 252 17.06 10.43 -13.68
C GLY A 252 15.58 10.03 -13.61
N LYS A 253 15.25 8.74 -13.52
CA LYS A 253 13.86 8.26 -13.46
C LYS A 253 13.45 7.86 -12.05
N ASN A 254 12.27 8.29 -11.67
CA ASN A 254 11.67 7.99 -10.39
C ASN A 254 11.02 6.61 -10.42
N MET A 255 11.54 5.69 -9.62
CA MET A 255 11.17 4.28 -9.60
C MET A 255 10.56 3.92 -8.26
N VAL A 256 9.37 3.30 -8.31
CA VAL A 256 8.65 2.77 -7.16
C VAL A 256 8.95 1.29 -7.05
N PHE A 257 9.35 0.86 -5.84
CA PHE A 257 9.62 -0.52 -5.50
C PHE A 257 8.48 -1.09 -4.66
N TYR A 258 8.01 -2.28 -5.04
CA TYR A 258 6.90 -2.91 -4.39
C TYR A 258 7.03 -4.43 -4.27
N ARG A 259 6.26 -4.98 -3.34
CA ARG A 259 6.14 -6.40 -3.07
C ARG A 259 4.76 -6.86 -3.48
N ASP A 260 4.72 -7.98 -4.17
CA ASP A 260 3.49 -8.63 -4.61
C ASP A 260 3.20 -9.84 -3.70
N PRO A 261 2.07 -9.87 -2.97
CA PRO A 261 1.67 -11.01 -2.14
C PRO A 261 1.48 -12.35 -2.91
N ASN A 262 1.36 -12.33 -4.24
CA ASN A 262 1.39 -13.52 -5.09
C ASN A 262 2.80 -14.14 -5.21
N TYR A 263 3.85 -13.37 -4.90
CA TYR A 263 5.24 -13.80 -4.99
C TYR A 263 5.79 -14.07 -3.58
N PRO A 264 5.67 -15.31 -3.08
CA PRO A 264 6.14 -15.65 -1.75
C PRO A 264 7.64 -15.45 -1.61
N SER A 265 8.05 -15.06 -0.41
CA SER A 265 9.44 -15.14 0.04
C SER A 265 9.60 -16.43 0.84
N SER A 266 10.72 -17.12 0.73
CA SER A 266 11.01 -18.34 1.51
C SER A 266 12.35 -18.19 2.22
N PRO A 267 12.57 -18.83 3.39
CA PRO A 267 13.88 -18.82 4.03
C PRO A 267 14.95 -19.29 3.03
N GLY A 268 16.09 -18.61 3.00
CA GLY A 268 17.20 -18.96 2.10
C GLY A 268 16.98 -18.63 0.62
N LYS A 269 15.82 -18.08 0.23
CA LYS A 269 15.59 -17.57 -1.13
C LYS A 269 15.69 -16.06 -1.16
N LYS A 270 16.25 -15.52 -2.25
CA LYS A 270 16.28 -14.08 -2.49
C LYS A 270 14.86 -13.51 -2.49
N GLU A 271 14.68 -12.41 -1.78
CA GLU A 271 13.43 -11.68 -1.71
C GLU A 271 13.14 -11.05 -3.08
N LYS A 272 11.91 -11.21 -3.58
CA LYS A 272 11.50 -10.64 -4.86
C LYS A 272 10.89 -9.27 -4.63
N VAL A 273 11.46 -8.26 -5.26
CA VAL A 273 10.96 -6.89 -5.25
C VAL A 273 10.75 -6.46 -6.68
N PHE A 274 9.58 -5.93 -6.99
CA PHE A 274 9.26 -5.42 -8.30
C PHE A 274 9.52 -3.92 -8.34
N MET A 275 9.82 -3.39 -9.52
CA MET A 275 9.96 -1.96 -9.74
C MET A 275 9.23 -1.51 -11.01
N LEU A 276 8.73 -0.28 -10.98
CA LEU A 276 8.11 0.40 -12.13
C LEU A 276 8.22 1.92 -11.96
N SER A 277 8.06 2.69 -13.04
CA SER A 277 8.15 4.16 -12.95
C SER A 277 7.02 4.73 -12.10
N TYR A 278 7.27 5.85 -11.43
CA TYR A 278 6.24 6.54 -10.65
C TYR A 278 5.01 6.91 -11.50
N GLU A 279 5.19 7.32 -12.76
CA GLU A 279 4.02 7.60 -13.63
C GLU A 279 3.20 6.33 -13.89
N THR A 280 3.89 5.21 -14.11
CA THR A 280 3.24 3.91 -14.30
C THR A 280 2.53 3.44 -13.03
N PHE A 281 3.10 3.74 -11.85
CA PHE A 281 2.47 3.48 -10.56
C PHE A 281 1.15 4.23 -10.47
N VAL A 282 1.20 5.57 -10.60
CA VAL A 282 0.01 6.41 -10.48
C VAL A 282 -1.08 6.02 -11.48
N LYS A 283 -0.73 5.79 -12.75
CA LYS A 283 -1.68 5.41 -13.81
C LYS A 283 -2.45 4.12 -13.49
N ARG A 284 -1.88 3.23 -12.68
CA ARG A 284 -2.43 1.90 -12.40
C ARG A 284 -3.08 1.78 -11.02
N LEU A 285 -3.10 2.86 -10.24
CA LEU A 285 -3.87 2.89 -9.00
C LEU A 285 -5.35 2.72 -9.32
N THR A 286 -6.02 1.89 -8.51
CA THR A 286 -7.47 1.74 -8.56
C THR A 286 -8.05 1.76 -7.17
N ASP A 287 -9.36 1.96 -7.10
CA ASP A 287 -10.12 1.60 -5.90
C ASP A 287 -10.43 0.10 -5.84
N PHE A 288 -11.25 -0.31 -4.86
CA PHE A 288 -11.72 -1.70 -4.70
C PHE A 288 -12.68 -2.18 -5.80
N ARG A 289 -13.25 -1.26 -6.59
CA ARG A 289 -14.11 -1.55 -7.76
C ARG A 289 -13.29 -1.77 -9.04
N GLY A 290 -11.98 -1.54 -8.98
CA GLY A 290 -11.11 -1.63 -10.16
C GLY A 290 -11.19 -0.39 -11.06
N LEU A 291 -11.83 0.69 -10.60
CA LEU A 291 -11.85 1.95 -11.33
C LEU A 291 -10.49 2.62 -11.19
N ASN A 292 -9.87 2.95 -12.32
CA ASN A 292 -8.58 3.64 -12.36
C ASN A 292 -8.71 5.02 -11.73
N PHE A 293 -7.67 5.43 -11.01
CA PHE A 293 -7.52 6.81 -10.60
C PHE A 293 -7.51 7.73 -11.83
N GLN A 294 -8.41 8.70 -11.85
CA GLN A 294 -8.41 9.78 -12.83
C GLN A 294 -8.42 11.11 -12.07
N SER A 295 -7.42 11.96 -12.28
CA SER A 295 -7.27 13.20 -11.50
C SER A 295 -8.49 14.11 -11.54
N ASN A 296 -9.27 14.05 -12.62
CA ASN A 296 -10.42 14.92 -12.85
C ASN A 296 -11.73 14.33 -12.30
N GLU A 297 -11.79 13.01 -12.07
CA GLU A 297 -13.00 12.32 -11.56
C GLU A 297 -12.88 11.95 -10.07
N CYS A 298 -11.65 11.85 -9.56
CA CYS A 298 -11.35 11.45 -8.18
C CYS A 298 -11.13 12.64 -7.23
N SER A 299 -11.61 13.85 -7.55
CA SER A 299 -11.37 15.06 -6.75
C SER A 299 -11.85 14.99 -5.30
N SER A 300 -12.75 14.05 -4.97
CA SER A 300 -13.23 13.78 -3.61
C SER A 300 -12.46 12.70 -2.85
N GLU A 301 -11.57 11.94 -3.49
CA GLU A 301 -10.76 10.91 -2.82
C GLU A 301 -9.48 11.56 -2.29
N GLU A 302 -9.53 12.12 -1.08
CA GLU A 302 -8.38 12.85 -0.51
C GLU A 302 -7.16 11.96 -0.20
N LYS A 303 -7.31 10.63 -0.22
CA LYS A 303 -6.34 9.65 0.30
C LYS A 303 -6.37 8.33 -0.48
N PHE A 304 -5.21 7.80 -0.89
CA PHE A 304 -5.10 6.54 -1.65
C PHE A 304 -4.27 5.48 -0.93
N GLY A 305 -4.90 4.39 -0.49
CA GLY A 305 -4.20 3.27 0.14
C GLY A 305 -4.18 3.33 1.67
N LEU A 306 -3.49 2.37 2.29
CA LEU A 306 -3.42 2.21 3.74
C LEU A 306 -1.97 2.23 4.23
N VAL A 307 -1.76 2.73 5.43
CA VAL A 307 -0.47 2.75 6.15
C VAL A 307 -0.68 2.30 7.57
N SER A 308 0.40 1.86 8.21
CA SER A 308 0.36 1.61 9.65
C SER A 308 0.21 2.91 10.43
N CYS A 309 -0.69 2.91 11.41
CA CYS A 309 -0.66 3.88 12.50
C CYS A 309 0.55 3.53 13.35
N ILE A 310 1.66 4.26 13.20
CA ILE A 310 2.81 4.09 14.09
C ILE A 310 2.34 4.37 15.52
N PRO A 311 2.44 3.40 16.45
CA PRO A 311 2.44 3.71 17.86
C PRO A 311 3.70 4.53 18.09
N GLU A 312 3.54 5.79 18.51
CA GLU A 312 4.67 6.66 18.85
C GLU A 312 5.67 5.85 19.71
N LYS A 313 6.92 5.73 19.24
CA LYS A 313 8.06 5.10 19.94
C LYS A 313 8.05 3.56 20.11
N ILE A 314 8.30 2.79 19.04
CA ILE A 314 8.72 1.38 19.22
C ILE A 314 10.25 1.19 19.15
N TYR A 315 11.04 2.18 18.70
CA TYR A 315 12.51 2.05 18.63
C TYR A 315 13.33 3.26 19.09
N SER A 316 12.78 4.19 19.87
CA SER A 316 13.62 5.21 20.54
C SER A 316 14.25 4.71 21.84
N ILE A 317 14.11 3.43 22.21
CA ILE A 317 14.75 2.82 23.39
C ILE A 317 15.04 1.35 23.09
N ARG A 318 16.23 1.07 22.56
CA ARG A 318 17.20 0.14 23.15
C ARG A 318 18.57 0.34 22.51
#